data_AF-A0A1H7JFD7-F1
#
_entry.id   AF-A0A1H7JFD7-F1
#
_cell.length_a   1.000
_cell.length_b   1.000
_cell.length_c   1.000
_cell.angle_alpha   90.00
_cell.angle_beta   90.00
_cell.angle_gamma   90.00
#
_symmetry.space_group_name_H-M   'P 1'
#
loop_
_entity.id
_entity.type
_entity.pdbx_description
1 polymer ?
#
loop_
_entity_poly.entity_id
_entity_poly.type
_entity_poly.pdbx_seq_one_letter_code
_entity_poly.pdbx_strand_id
1 'polypeptide(L)'
;MKVALRFLRSFLFNLLMNHWGGVVSAVLLVLHYMVGLPMWYFWVALGGWLFIILVMTLFLHWVGRQPDAPEKPKENKNPYSQKGYKTINMHR
;
A
#
# COMPACT_ATOMS: atom_id res chain seq x y z
N MET A 1 -4.14 -15.40 -9.14
CA MET A 1 -3.66 -15.70 -7.77
C MET A 1 -2.47 -14.85 -7.31
N LYS A 2 -1.37 -14.71 -8.07
CA LYS A 2 -0.16 -13.98 -7.60
C LYS A 2 -0.40 -12.51 -7.19
N VAL A 3 -1.27 -11.78 -7.89
CA VAL A 3 -1.60 -10.37 -7.57
C VAL A 3 -2.37 -10.24 -6.26
N ALA A 4 -3.41 -11.06 -6.07
CA ALA A 4 -4.19 -11.09 -4.84
C ALA A 4 -3.33 -11.46 -3.61
N LEU A 5 -2.38 -12.38 -3.77
CA LEU A 5 -1.45 -12.74 -2.70
C LEU A 5 -0.50 -11.58 -2.33
N ARG A 6 -0.02 -10.82 -3.31
CA ARG A 6 0.80 -9.62 -3.08
C ARG A 6 0.00 -8.54 -2.35
N PHE A 7 -1.25 -8.32 -2.76
CA PHE A 7 -2.17 -7.39 -2.10
C PHE A 7 -2.48 -7.80 -0.66
N LEU A 8 -2.81 -9.08 -0.43
CA LEU A 8 -3.10 -9.59 0.90
C LEU A 8 -1.89 -9.44 1.83
N ARG A 9 -0.67 -9.73 1.33
CA ARG A 9 0.56 -9.55 2.10
C ARG A 9 0.79 -8.09 2.47
N SER A 10 0.59 -7.14 1.53
CA SER A 10 0.72 -5.71 1.84
C SER A 10 -0.35 -5.23 2.81
N PHE A 11 -1.59 -5.71 2.68
CA PHE A 11 -2.67 -5.37 3.60
C PHE A 11 -2.39 -5.86 5.01
N LEU A 12 -1.95 -7.12 5.16
CA LEU A 12 -1.57 -7.67 6.47
C LEU A 12 -0.42 -6.89 7.11
N PHE A 13 0.61 -6.57 6.33
CA PHE A 13 1.75 -5.78 6.83
C PHE A 13 1.31 -4.38 7.26
N ASN A 14 0.44 -3.72 6.49
CA ASN A 14 -0.12 -2.42 6.85
C ASN A 14 -0.96 -2.50 8.14
N LEU A 15 -1.75 -3.57 8.31
CA LEU A 15 -2.52 -3.82 9.53
C LEU A 15 -1.61 -3.99 10.76
N LEU A 16 -0.50 -4.73 10.62
CA LEU A 16 0.50 -4.95 11.67
C LEU A 16 1.23 -3.65 12.05
N MET A 17 1.62 -2.85 11.06
CA MET A 17 2.28 -1.57 11.32
C MET A 17 1.33 -0.56 11.96
N ASN A 18 0.08 -0.49 11.48
CA ASN A 18 -0.93 0.45 11.96
C ASN A 18 -1.85 -0.16 13.03
N HIS A 19 -1.29 -0.86 14.02
CA HIS A 19 -2.05 -1.52 15.08
C HIS A 19 -2.81 -0.55 16.01
N TRP A 20 -2.46 0.74 15.99
CA TRP A 20 -3.00 1.75 16.91
C TRP A 20 -4.53 1.89 16.84
N GLY A 21 -5.13 1.85 15.65
CA GLY A 21 -6.58 1.93 15.52
C GLY A 21 -7.31 0.70 16.09
N GLY A 22 -6.67 -0.47 16.02
CA GLY A 22 -7.15 -1.68 16.71
C GLY A 22 -7.09 -1.53 18.23
N VAL A 23 -6.00 -0.98 18.76
CA VAL A 23 -5.84 -0.69 20.19
C VAL A 23 -6.91 0.28 20.69
N VAL A 24 -7.13 1.39 19.98
CA VAL A 24 -8.17 2.38 20.32
C VAL A 24 -9.55 1.74 20.32
N SER A 25 -9.85 0.90 19.33
CA SER A 25 -11.11 0.16 19.27
C SER A 25 -11.27 -0.79 20.46
N ALA A 26 -10.23 -1.54 20.82
CA ALA A 26 -10.25 -2.41 22.00
C ALA A 26 -10.46 -1.65 23.31
N VAL A 27 -9.86 -0.46 23.46
CA VAL A 27 -10.08 0.41 24.62
C VAL A 27 -11.53 0.88 24.69
N LEU A 28 -12.12 1.30 23.57
CA LEU A 28 -13.53 1.69 23.50
C LEU A 28 -14.46 0.52 23.87
N LEU A 29 -14.10 -0.70 23.48
CA LEU A 29 -14.85 -1.91 23.84
C LEU A 29 -14.82 -2.17 25.35
N VAL A 30 -13.65 -2.07 25.99
CA VAL A 30 -13.53 -2.19 27.45
C VAL A 30 -14.32 -1.08 28.14
N LEU A 31 -14.25 0.15 27.61
CA LEU A 31 -14.95 1.29 28.16
C LEU A 31 -16.49 1.17 28.02
N HIS A 32 -16.99 0.50 26.97
CA HIS A 32 -18.39 0.12 26.87
C HIS A 32 -18.82 -0.73 28.07
N TYR A 33 -18.04 -1.75 28.44
CA TYR A 33 -18.37 -2.60 29.60
C TYR A 33 -18.25 -1.89 30.94
N MET A 34 -17.33 -0.92 31.07
CA MET A 34 -17.11 -0.18 32.32
C MET A 34 -18.12 0.95 32.55
N VAL A 35 -18.46 1.72 31.52
CA VAL A 35 -19.21 2.98 31.62
C VAL A 35 -20.56 2.91 30.92
N GLY A 36 -20.85 1.82 30.21
CA GLY A 36 -22.09 1.67 29.44
C GLY A 36 -22.11 2.51 28.15
N LEU A 37 -20.95 2.93 27.66
CA LEU A 37 -20.81 3.68 26.41
C LEU A 37 -21.45 2.92 25.24
N PRO A 38 -22.24 3.54 24.38
CA PRO A 38 -22.98 2.78 23.38
C PRO A 38 -22.06 2.10 22.35
N MET A 39 -22.38 0.85 22.01
CA MET A 39 -21.53 -0.07 21.24
C MET A 39 -21.18 0.42 19.82
N TRP A 40 -21.96 1.36 19.27
CA TRP A 40 -21.69 1.94 17.94
C TRP A 40 -20.32 2.63 17.87
N TYR A 41 -19.80 3.22 18.95
CA TYR A 41 -18.48 3.84 18.95
C TYR A 41 -17.37 2.84 18.63
N PHE A 42 -17.48 1.63 19.18
CA PHE A 42 -16.56 0.54 18.86
C PHE A 42 -16.60 0.20 17.37
N TRP A 43 -17.81 0.00 16.82
CA TRP A 43 -17.99 -0.36 15.42
C TRP A 43 -17.53 0.73 14.46
N VAL A 44 -17.78 2.00 14.79
CA VAL A 44 -17.32 3.14 13.98
C VAL A 44 -15.80 3.26 14.03
N ALA A 45 -15.18 3.12 15.20
CA ALA A 45 -13.73 3.18 15.32
C ALA A 45 -13.06 2.02 14.58
N LEU A 46 -13.54 0.80 14.78
CA LEU A 46 -12.98 -0.41 14.16
C LEU A 46 -13.22 -0.41 12.65
N GLY A 47 -14.45 -0.14 12.23
CA GLY A 47 -14.84 -0.08 10.83
C GLY A 47 -14.13 1.05 10.08
N GLY A 48 -14.07 2.25 10.68
CA GLY A 48 -13.37 3.39 10.11
C GLY A 48 -11.87 3.13 9.93
N TRP A 49 -11.22 2.55 10.94
CA TRP A 49 -9.81 2.19 10.86
C TRP A 49 -9.54 1.14 9.76
N LEU A 50 -10.30 0.05 9.74
CA LEU A 50 -10.17 -0.98 8.70
C LEU A 50 -10.43 -0.41 7.31
N PHE A 51 -11.44 0.46 7.17
CA PHE A 51 -11.76 1.11 5.90
C PHE A 51 -10.62 2.00 5.41
N ILE A 52 -10.04 2.83 6.29
CA ILE A 52 -8.89 3.68 5.95
C ILE A 52 -7.70 2.83 5.49
N ILE A 53 -7.37 1.75 6.21
CA ILE A 53 -6.28 0.84 5.81
C ILE A 53 -6.57 0.21 4.46
N LEU A 54 -7.80 -0.24 4.24
CA LEU A 54 -8.21 -0.85 2.98
C LEU A 54 -8.05 0.12 1.81
N VAL A 55 -8.57 1.34 1.95
CA VAL A 55 -8.51 2.39 0.92
C VAL A 55 -7.05 2.78 0.62
N MET A 56 -6.23 3.00 1.65
CA MET A 56 -4.81 3.31 1.48
C MET A 56 -4.05 2.18 0.78
N THR A 57 -4.31 0.93 1.15
CA THR A 57 -3.65 -0.22 0.54
C THR A 57 -4.06 -0.39 -0.92
N LEU A 58 -5.35 -0.17 -1.25
CA LEU A 58 -5.84 -0.15 -2.62
C LEU A 58 -5.20 0.97 -3.43
N PHE A 59 -5.09 2.16 -2.86
CA PHE A 59 -4.46 3.31 -3.50
C PHE A 59 -2.98 3.03 -3.82
N LEU A 60 -2.20 2.54 -2.85
CA LEU A 60 -0.79 2.21 -3.07
C LEU A 60 -0.62 1.08 -4.09
N HIS A 61 -1.49 0.08 -4.07
CA HIS A 61 -1.46 -0.99 -5.06
C HIS A 61 -1.77 -0.47 -6.48
N TRP A 62 -2.68 0.49 -6.59
CA TRP A 62 -3.02 1.13 -7.85
C TRP A 62 -1.87 1.99 -8.37
N VAL A 63 -1.26 2.82 -7.52
CA VAL A 63 -0.07 3.63 -7.85
C VAL A 63 1.09 2.74 -8.30
N GLY A 64 1.39 1.67 -7.55
CA GLY A 64 2.48 0.74 -7.90
C GLY A 64 2.20 -0.14 -9.11
N ARG A 65 0.97 -0.14 -9.64
CA ARG A 65 0.62 -0.81 -10.91
C ARG A 65 0.84 0.10 -12.13
N GLN A 66 1.00 1.40 -11.92
CA GLN A 66 1.30 2.28 -13.04
C GLN A 66 2.66 1.91 -13.63
N PRO A 67 2.75 1.68 -14.95
CA PRO A 67 4.04 1.43 -15.59
C PRO A 67 4.91 2.67 -15.38
N ASP A 68 6.16 2.46 -15.00
CA ASP A 68 7.16 3.53 -15.02
C ASP A 68 7.13 4.13 -16.41
N ALA A 69 6.88 5.44 -16.51
CA ALA A 69 6.94 6.12 -17.77
C ALA A 69 8.34 5.87 -18.34
N PRO A 70 8.47 5.26 -19.54
CA PRO A 70 9.77 4.93 -20.08
C PRO A 70 10.59 6.21 -20.14
N GLU A 71 11.71 6.21 -19.41
CA GLU A 71 12.55 7.39 -19.33
C GLU A 71 12.98 7.75 -20.75
N LYS A 72 12.75 9.01 -21.17
CA LYS A 72 13.15 9.44 -22.51
C LYS A 72 14.63 9.12 -22.68
N PRO A 73 15.05 8.49 -23.79
CA PRO A 73 16.44 8.15 -24.01
C PRO A 73 17.28 9.42 -23.81
N LYS A 74 18.12 9.42 -22.77
CA LYS A 74 18.97 10.56 -22.45
C LYS A 74 20.09 10.61 -23.49
N GLU A 75 20.29 11.79 -24.06
CA GLU A 75 21.46 12.02 -24.90
C GLU A 75 22.73 11.75 -24.08
N ASN A 76 23.59 10.87 -24.58
CA ASN A 76 24.78 10.47 -23.87
C ASN A 76 25.80 11.62 -23.89
N LYS A 77 25.83 12.41 -22.82
CA LYS A 77 26.78 13.50 -22.63
C LYS A 77 28.18 13.05 -22.21
N ASN A 78 28.41 11.74 -22.04
CA ASN A 78 29.73 11.24 -21.66
C ASN A 78 30.68 11.23 -22.88
N PRO A 79 31.74 12.06 -22.89
CA PRO A 79 32.70 12.11 -23.99
C PRO A 79 33.47 10.80 -24.20
N TYR A 80 33.48 9.90 -23.20
CA TYR A 80 34.18 8.60 -23.26
C TYR A 80 33.29 7.41 -23.64
N SER A 81 31.98 7.62 -23.83
CA SER A 81 31.03 6.54 -24.18
C SER A 81 30.22 6.81 -25.44
N GLN A 82 30.72 7.65 -26.35
CA GLN A 82 30.00 8.04 -27.58
C GLN A 82 29.70 6.87 -28.55
N LYS A 83 30.36 5.72 -28.38
CA LYS A 83 29.93 4.45 -29.00
C LYS A 83 28.83 3.85 -28.13
N GLY A 84 27.59 4.23 -28.43
CA GLY A 84 26.39 3.83 -27.68
C GLY A 84 26.28 2.31 -27.47
N TYR A 85 25.48 1.93 -26.46
CA TYR A 85 25.09 0.53 -26.23
C TYR A 85 24.59 -0.08 -27.54
N LYS A 86 25.18 -1.20 -27.96
CA LYS A 86 24.68 -1.99 -29.09
C LYS A 86 23.25 -2.39 -28.78
N THR A 87 22.28 -1.85 -29.52
CA THR A 87 20.92 -2.40 -29.53
C THR A 87 21.01 -3.81 -30.07
N ILE A 88 20.96 -4.81 -29.19
CA ILE A 88 20.84 -6.20 -29.60
C ILE A 88 19.42 -6.32 -30.14
N ASN A 89 19.27 -6.36 -31.46
CA ASN A 89 17.99 -6.69 -32.10
C ASN A 89 17.57 -8.08 -31.62
N MET A 90 16.66 -8.14 -30.63
CA MET A 90 15.92 -9.36 -30.31
C MET A 90 14.84 -9.56 -31.38
N HIS A 91 15.27 -10.00 -32.56
CA HIS A 91 14.41 -10.68 -33.51
C HIS A 91 14.76 -12.17 -33.47
N ARG A 92 14.09 -12.94 -32.59
CA ARG A 92 13.56 -14.27 -32.88
C ARG A 92 12.70 -14.79 -31.74
#